data_AF-A0A4Z0E3T5-F1
#
_entry.id   AF-A0A4Z0E3T5-F1
#
_cell.length_a   1.000
_cell.length_b   1.000
_cell.length_c   1.000
_cell.angle_alpha   90.00
_cell.angle_beta   90.00
_cell.angle_gamma   90.00
#
_symmetry.space_group_name_H-M   'P 1'
#
loop_
_entity.id
_entity.type
_entity.pdbx_description
1 polymer ?
#
loop_
_entity_poly.entity_id
_entity_poly.type
_entity_poly.pdbx_seq_one_letter_code
_entity_poly.pdbx_strand_id
1 'polypeptide(L)'
;MTDRIAFLSDLIGRPYRIGATGPDAFDCYGLARHVQAALYAVPMPELPFVAATTRQQAEAMLNHSERQKWREIPEHEAQDGDLVLMGNVAKRDFHLGTYVVPGTAGVVLHIDEANGVVADDLPSLRAIGFHYLRCFRRA
;
A
#
# COMPACT_ATOMS: atom_id res chain seq x y z
N MET A 1 9.01 9.71 -19.10
CA MET A 1 7.66 9.61 -18.49
C MET A 1 7.29 8.14 -18.52
N THR A 2 7.10 7.53 -17.36
CA THR A 2 6.63 6.15 -17.27
C THR A 2 5.20 6.10 -17.80
N ASP A 3 4.90 5.19 -18.73
CA ASP A 3 3.53 4.87 -19.07
C ASP A 3 2.87 4.25 -17.82
N ARG A 4 1.99 5.03 -17.19
CA ARG A 4 1.36 4.70 -15.91
C ARG A 4 0.58 3.38 -15.98
N ILE A 5 -0.19 3.19 -17.04
CA ILE A 5 -1.04 1.99 -17.19
C ILE A 5 -0.13 0.78 -17.38
N ALA A 6 0.85 0.89 -18.29
CA ALA A 6 1.80 -0.20 -18.51
C ALA A 6 2.56 -0.58 -17.23
N PHE A 7 2.99 0.42 -16.44
CA PHE A 7 3.67 0.19 -15.16
C PHE A 7 2.77 -0.50 -14.13
N LEU A 8 1.54 -0.02 -13.93
CA LEU A 8 0.62 -0.64 -12.98
C LEU A 8 0.26 -2.07 -13.42
N SER A 9 -0.01 -2.29 -14.71
CA SER A 9 -0.30 -3.62 -15.26
C SER A 9 0.86 -4.60 -15.13
N ASP A 10 2.11 -4.15 -15.29
CA ASP A 10 3.32 -4.96 -15.13
C ASP A 10 3.55 -5.39 -13.66
N LEU A 11 3.00 -4.65 -12.69
CA LEU A 11 3.07 -5.03 -11.29
C LEU A 11 2.08 -6.12 -10.91
N ILE A 12 0.90 -6.19 -11.54
CA ILE A 12 -0.17 -7.14 -11.17
C ILE A 12 0.33 -8.59 -11.21
N GLY A 13 0.02 -9.35 -10.16
CA GLY A 13 0.41 -10.75 -10.00
C GLY A 13 1.85 -10.97 -9.54
N ARG A 14 2.66 -9.92 -9.35
CA ARG A 14 4.01 -10.10 -8.77
C ARG A 14 3.92 -10.68 -7.36
N PRO A 15 4.76 -11.67 -7.03
CA PRO A 15 4.59 -12.46 -5.82
C PRO A 15 4.83 -11.66 -4.55
N TYR A 16 4.07 -12.02 -3.52
CA TYR A 16 4.33 -11.57 -2.16
C TYR A 16 5.55 -12.28 -1.58
N ARG A 17 6.39 -11.51 -0.89
CA ARG A 17 7.49 -12.02 -0.07
C ARG A 17 7.79 -11.01 1.02
N ILE A 18 7.71 -11.44 2.29
CA ILE A 18 8.01 -10.60 3.45
C ILE A 18 9.41 -9.97 3.28
N GLY A 19 9.50 -8.64 3.46
CA GLY A 19 10.74 -7.89 3.36
C GLY A 19 11.21 -7.58 1.93
N ALA A 20 10.50 -8.05 0.90
CA ALA A 20 10.89 -7.77 -0.48
C ALA A 20 10.48 -6.36 -0.92
N THR A 21 11.36 -5.70 -1.68
CA THR A 21 11.20 -4.31 -2.12
C THR A 21 11.12 -4.15 -3.63
N GLY A 22 10.94 -5.25 -4.37
CA GLY A 22 10.89 -5.29 -5.82
C GLY A 22 12.25 -5.48 -6.52
N PRO A 23 12.25 -5.60 -7.86
CA PRO A 23 11.04 -5.62 -8.69
C PRO A 23 10.37 -7.00 -8.74
N ASP A 24 11.07 -8.10 -8.47
CA ASP A 24 10.55 -9.45 -8.73
C ASP A 24 9.54 -9.96 -7.68
N ALA A 25 9.52 -9.36 -6.49
CA ALA A 25 8.61 -9.68 -5.39
C ALA A 25 8.49 -8.49 -4.45
N PHE A 26 7.40 -8.38 -3.70
CA PHE A 26 7.18 -7.28 -2.77
C PHE A 26 6.57 -7.76 -1.43
N ASP A 27 6.77 -6.99 -0.36
CA ASP A 27 5.81 -6.91 0.73
C ASP A 27 4.92 -5.65 0.57
N CYS A 28 3.95 -5.45 1.46
CA CYS A 28 3.01 -4.34 1.37
C CYS A 28 3.68 -2.97 1.40
N TYR A 29 4.72 -2.80 2.21
CA TYR A 29 5.48 -1.56 2.29
C TYR A 29 6.37 -1.37 1.06
N GLY A 30 7.06 -2.43 0.64
CA GLY A 30 7.92 -2.45 -0.53
C GLY A 30 7.18 -2.09 -1.81
N LEU A 31 5.97 -2.63 -2.01
CA LEU A 31 5.12 -2.25 -3.14
C LEU A 31 4.73 -0.77 -3.06
N ALA A 32 4.21 -0.31 -1.93
CA ALA A 32 3.80 1.08 -1.77
C ALA A 32 4.98 2.04 -2.03
N ARG A 33 6.15 1.78 -1.45
CA ARG A 33 7.37 2.55 -1.70
C ARG A 33 7.74 2.58 -3.18
N HIS A 34 7.69 1.43 -3.85
CA HIS A 34 8.05 1.32 -5.27
C HIS A 34 7.13 2.15 -6.16
N VAL A 35 5.81 2.08 -5.91
CA VAL A 35 4.80 2.83 -6.65
C VAL A 35 4.91 4.34 -6.38
N GLN A 36 5.07 4.73 -5.11
CA GLN A 36 5.23 6.13 -4.69
C GLN A 36 6.43 6.80 -5.35
N ALA A 37 7.57 6.10 -5.43
CA ALA A 37 8.75 6.58 -6.12
C ALA A 37 8.54 6.69 -7.64
N ALA A 38 7.95 5.66 -8.27
CA ALA A 38 7.86 5.56 -9.72
C ALA A 38 6.81 6.47 -10.36
N LEU A 39 5.64 6.64 -9.72
CA LEU A 39 4.50 7.35 -10.31
C LEU A 39 4.26 8.74 -9.73
N TYR A 40 4.69 8.99 -8.49
CA TYR A 40 4.32 10.20 -7.76
C TYR A 40 5.50 11.08 -7.37
N ALA A 41 6.74 10.61 -7.58
CA ALA A 41 7.97 11.30 -7.14
C ALA A 41 8.00 11.58 -5.63
N VAL A 42 7.36 10.71 -4.83
CA VAL A 42 7.27 10.80 -3.37
C VAL A 42 8.07 9.62 -2.77
N PRO A 43 9.41 9.69 -2.69
CA PRO A 43 10.22 8.55 -2.25
C PRO A 43 10.01 8.25 -0.76
N MET A 44 9.64 7.01 -0.45
CA MET A 44 9.58 6.50 0.92
C MET A 44 10.93 5.85 1.33
N PRO A 45 11.35 5.98 2.60
CA PRO A 45 12.59 5.37 3.08
C PRO A 45 12.52 3.84 3.04
N GLU A 46 13.66 3.18 3.13
CA GLU A 46 13.68 1.75 3.39
C GLU A 46 13.39 1.49 4.87
N LEU A 47 12.65 0.42 5.15
CA LEU A 47 12.49 -0.06 6.51
C LEU A 47 13.50 -1.20 6.75
N PRO A 48 14.17 -1.23 7.91
CA PRO A 48 15.00 -2.37 8.25
C PRO A 48 14.15 -3.64 8.28
N PHE A 49 14.60 -4.68 7.58
CA PHE A 49 13.98 -5.99 7.67
C PHE A 49 14.14 -6.51 9.11
N VAL A 50 13.02 -6.79 9.76
CA VAL A 50 13.00 -7.50 11.04
C VAL A 50 12.79 -8.99 10.71
N ALA A 51 13.50 -9.90 11.37
CA ALA A 51 13.28 -11.34 11.18
C ALA A 51 11.84 -11.68 11.61
N ALA A 52 10.93 -11.86 10.66
CA ALA A 52 9.53 -11.56 10.95
C ALA A 52 8.50 -12.43 10.23
N THR A 53 7.52 -12.86 11.01
CA THR A 53 6.15 -13.08 10.55
C THR A 53 5.59 -11.80 9.91
N THR A 54 4.57 -11.91 9.04
CA THR A 54 3.91 -10.73 8.42
C THR A 54 3.54 -9.63 9.42
N ARG A 55 3.14 -10.02 10.65
CA ARG A 55 2.79 -9.08 11.72
C ARG A 55 3.96 -8.22 12.19
N GLN A 56 5.12 -8.82 12.46
CA GLN A 56 6.27 -8.10 12.99
C GLN A 56 6.81 -7.09 11.97
N GLN A 57 6.77 -7.44 10.68
CA GLN A 57 7.14 -6.52 9.60
C GLN A 57 6.16 -5.33 9.52
N ALA A 58 4.86 -5.57 9.64
CA ALA A 58 3.87 -4.50 9.70
C ALA A 58 4.02 -3.61 10.94
N GLU A 59 4.30 -4.19 12.12
CA GLU A 59 4.58 -3.42 13.34
C GLU A 59 5.84 -2.55 13.19
N ALA A 60 6.86 -3.01 12.49
CA ALA A 60 8.05 -2.21 12.19
C ALA A 60 7.68 -0.97 11.35
N MET A 61 6.83 -1.12 10.32
CA MET A 61 6.30 0.00 9.54
C MET A 61 5.49 0.96 10.41
N LEU A 62 4.57 0.45 11.23
CA LEU A 62 3.68 1.28 12.06
C LEU A 62 4.44 2.11 13.11
N ASN A 63 5.57 1.61 13.60
CA ASN A 63 6.40 2.29 14.60
C ASN A 63 7.52 3.14 13.98
N HIS A 64 7.70 3.10 12.66
CA HIS A 64 8.77 3.84 11.99
C HIS A 64 8.49 5.35 11.98
N SER A 65 9.54 6.18 12.11
CA SER A 65 9.44 7.64 12.11
C SER A 65 8.81 8.21 10.84
N GLU A 66 8.89 7.46 9.74
CA GLU A 66 8.20 7.77 8.48
C GLU A 66 6.70 8.00 8.64
N ARG A 67 6.04 7.33 9.59
CA ARG A 67 4.61 7.51 9.88
C ARG A 67 4.24 8.94 10.29
N GLN A 68 5.20 9.71 10.82
CA GLN A 68 4.97 11.10 11.22
C GLN A 68 4.80 12.04 10.01
N LYS A 69 5.18 11.60 8.81
CA LYS A 69 5.00 12.34 7.56
C LYS A 69 3.66 12.07 6.87
N TRP A 70 2.84 11.18 7.44
CA TRP A 70 1.58 10.76 6.86
C TRP A 70 0.45 11.52 7.54
N ARG A 71 -0.15 12.46 6.81
CA ARG A 71 -1.34 13.18 7.28
C ARG A 71 -2.57 12.37 6.93
N GLU A 72 -3.37 12.00 7.92
CA GLU A 72 -4.65 11.33 7.69
C GLU A 72 -5.62 12.25 6.92
N ILE A 73 -6.31 11.67 5.94
CA ILE A 73 -7.26 12.36 5.06
C ILE A 73 -8.59 11.59 5.12
N PRO A 74 -9.74 12.29 5.16
CA PRO A 74 -11.03 11.63 5.00
C PRO A 74 -11.11 10.83 3.69
N GLU A 75 -11.76 9.66 3.70
CA GLU A 75 -11.85 8.79 2.52
C GLU A 75 -12.42 9.51 1.28
N HIS A 76 -13.40 10.39 1.46
CA HIS A 76 -14.01 11.18 0.38
C HIS A 76 -13.10 12.29 -0.19
N GLU A 77 -11.97 12.58 0.48
CA GLU A 77 -10.94 13.51 0.03
C GLU A 77 -9.67 12.80 -0.46
N ALA A 78 -9.67 11.46 -0.50
CA ALA A 78 -8.55 10.67 -1.00
C ALA A 78 -8.27 11.00 -2.46
N GLN A 79 -6.99 11.11 -2.79
CA GLN A 79 -6.49 11.47 -4.12
C GLN A 79 -5.55 10.39 -4.66
N ASP A 80 -5.35 10.43 -5.97
CA ASP A 80 -4.37 9.58 -6.64
C ASP A 80 -2.99 9.76 -5.99
N GLY A 81 -2.41 8.66 -5.51
CA GLY A 81 -1.13 8.64 -4.79
C GLY A 81 -1.24 8.70 -3.26
N ASP A 82 -2.43 8.84 -2.68
CA ASP A 82 -2.57 8.70 -1.22
C ASP A 82 -2.32 7.23 -0.80
N LEU A 83 -1.80 7.05 0.41
CA LEU A 83 -1.59 5.75 1.01
C LEU A 83 -2.87 5.27 1.68
N VAL A 84 -3.16 3.97 1.62
CA VAL A 84 -4.30 3.36 2.32
C VAL A 84 -3.80 2.31 3.28
N LEU A 85 -4.00 2.58 4.57
CA LEU A 85 -3.75 1.61 5.64
C LEU A 85 -5.02 0.81 5.89
N MET A 86 -4.89 -0.51 5.92
CA MET A 86 -6.01 -1.45 5.92
C MET A 86 -5.89 -2.41 7.10
N GLY A 87 -7.02 -2.62 7.79
CA GLY A 87 -7.16 -3.53 8.91
C GLY A 87 -8.51 -4.22 8.93
N ASN A 88 -8.53 -5.44 9.47
CA ASN A 88 -9.77 -6.18 9.73
C ASN A 88 -10.37 -5.89 11.12
N VAL A 89 -9.55 -5.40 12.05
CA VAL A 89 -9.93 -5.02 13.41
C VAL A 89 -9.51 -3.59 13.67
N ALA A 90 -10.35 -2.82 14.37
CA ALA A 90 -10.07 -1.44 14.71
C ALA A 90 -8.68 -1.30 15.37
N LYS A 91 -7.88 -0.33 14.92
CA LYS A 91 -6.54 -0.03 15.46
C LYS A 91 -5.51 -1.17 15.25
N ARG A 92 -5.78 -2.08 14.32
CA ARG A 92 -4.88 -3.19 13.92
C ARG A 92 -4.67 -3.18 12.41
N ASP A 93 -4.51 -1.99 11.86
CA ASP A 93 -4.33 -1.76 10.44
C ASP A 93 -2.85 -2.05 10.08
N PHE A 94 -2.56 -3.28 9.64
CA PHE A 94 -1.22 -3.78 9.39
C PHE A 94 -0.87 -3.88 7.90
N HIS A 95 -1.84 -3.62 7.03
CA HIS A 95 -1.67 -3.77 5.59
C HIS A 95 -1.64 -2.40 4.92
N LEU A 96 -0.85 -2.25 3.86
CA LEU A 96 -0.62 -0.97 3.18
C LEU A 96 -0.81 -1.13 1.67
N GLY A 97 -1.46 -0.15 1.07
CA GLY A 97 -1.60 -0.02 -0.37
C GLY A 97 -1.48 1.43 -0.81
N THR A 98 -1.45 1.64 -2.13
CA THR A 98 -1.47 2.98 -2.74
C THR A 98 -2.78 3.16 -3.48
N TYR A 99 -3.49 4.26 -3.20
CA TYR A 99 -4.66 4.67 -3.93
C TYR A 99 -4.24 5.10 -5.34
N VAL A 100 -4.60 4.32 -6.34
CA VAL A 100 -4.30 4.53 -7.76
C VAL A 100 -5.62 4.67 -8.51
N VAL A 101 -5.67 5.62 -9.45
CA VAL A 101 -6.84 5.99 -10.29
C VAL A 101 -7.71 7.09 -9.68
N PRO A 102 -7.77 8.28 -10.32
CA PRO A 102 -8.77 9.29 -10.01
C PRO A 102 -10.11 8.94 -10.68
N GLY A 103 -11.18 8.69 -9.91
CA GLY A 103 -12.51 8.33 -10.42
C GLY A 103 -13.50 7.87 -9.35
N THR A 104 -14.69 7.41 -9.78
CA THR A 104 -15.90 7.23 -8.94
C THR A 104 -15.85 6.17 -7.84
N ALA A 105 -14.90 5.21 -7.88
CA ALA A 105 -14.80 4.19 -6.85
C ALA A 105 -13.44 4.14 -6.12
N GLY A 106 -12.38 4.71 -6.70
CA GLY A 106 -11.04 4.64 -6.12
C GLY A 106 -10.46 3.24 -6.05
N VAL A 107 -9.31 2.99 -6.66
CA VAL A 107 -8.68 1.67 -6.57
C VAL A 107 -7.47 1.74 -5.66
N VAL A 108 -7.25 0.69 -4.88
CA VAL A 108 -6.05 0.53 -4.07
C VAL A 108 -5.22 -0.57 -4.69
N LEU A 109 -4.02 -0.23 -5.15
CA LEU A 109 -3.02 -1.22 -5.48
C LEU A 109 -2.39 -1.72 -4.18
N HIS A 110 -2.49 -3.01 -3.92
CA HIS A 110 -1.87 -3.65 -2.78
C HIS A 110 -1.37 -5.04 -3.17
N ILE A 111 -0.92 -5.80 -2.19
CA ILE A 111 -0.37 -7.14 -2.40
C ILE A 111 -0.89 -8.08 -1.33
N ASP A 112 -1.21 -9.32 -1.68
CA ASP A 112 -1.54 -10.35 -0.71
C ASP A 112 -0.77 -11.65 -0.99
N GLU A 113 -0.72 -12.53 -0.01
CA GLU A 113 0.07 -13.77 -0.09
C GLU A 113 -0.45 -14.77 -1.12
N ALA A 114 -1.76 -14.78 -1.39
CA ALA A 114 -2.39 -15.74 -2.28
C ALA A 114 -2.30 -15.32 -3.76
N ASN A 115 -2.48 -14.04 -4.05
CA ASN A 115 -2.62 -13.52 -5.41
C ASN A 115 -1.43 -12.70 -5.88
N GLY A 116 -0.54 -12.28 -4.97
CA GLY A 116 0.49 -11.28 -5.28
C GLY A 116 -0.13 -9.89 -5.39
N VAL A 117 0.43 -9.03 -6.24
CA VAL A 117 -0.07 -7.66 -6.42
C VAL A 117 -1.45 -7.68 -7.08
N VAL A 118 -2.41 -6.99 -6.47
CA VAL A 118 -3.80 -6.87 -6.92
C VAL A 118 -4.27 -5.42 -6.81
N ALA A 119 -5.41 -5.13 -7.44
CA ALA A 119 -6.03 -3.82 -7.41
C ALA A 119 -7.52 -3.96 -7.08
N ASP A 120 -7.91 -3.51 -5.89
CA ASP A 120 -9.29 -3.61 -5.40
C ASP A 120 -9.84 -2.21 -5.09
N ASP A 121 -11.11 -1.99 -5.37
CA ASP A 121 -11.78 -0.77 -4.92
C ASP A 121 -12.13 -0.83 -3.42
N LEU A 122 -12.43 0.33 -2.82
CA LEU A 122 -12.72 0.39 -1.38
C LEU A 122 -13.91 -0.50 -0.95
N PRO A 123 -15.02 -0.60 -1.70
CA PRO A 123 -16.08 -1.57 -1.42
C PRO A 123 -15.60 -3.02 -1.44
N SER A 124 -14.79 -3.42 -2.42
CA SER A 124 -14.26 -4.78 -2.55
C SER A 124 -13.33 -5.13 -1.40
N LEU A 125 -12.45 -4.20 -1.00
CA LEU A 125 -11.61 -4.34 0.20
C LEU A 125 -12.45 -4.61 1.46
N ARG A 126 -13.56 -3.88 1.62
CA ARG A 126 -14.49 -4.10 2.75
C ARG A 126 -15.17 -5.47 2.67
N ALA A 127 -15.53 -5.91 1.47
CA ALA A 127 -16.17 -7.21 1.24
C ALA A 127 -15.25 -8.40 1.58
N ILE A 128 -13.93 -8.25 1.38
CA ILE A 128 -12.93 -9.27 1.72
C ILE A 128 -12.41 -9.16 3.17
N GLY A 129 -12.99 -8.27 3.99
CA GLY A 129 -12.76 -8.20 5.42
C GLY A 129 -11.90 -7.04 5.92
N PHE A 130 -11.43 -6.13 5.05
CA PHE A 130 -10.79 -4.89 5.47
C PHE A 130 -11.82 -3.82 5.84
N HIS A 131 -12.36 -3.91 7.04
CA HIS A 131 -13.39 -2.99 7.52
C HIS A 131 -12.84 -1.62 7.95
N TYR A 132 -11.55 -1.54 8.28
CA TYR A 132 -10.89 -0.33 8.75
C TYR A 132 -9.90 0.16 7.70
N LEU A 133 -10.37 1.10 6.88
CA LEU A 133 -9.58 1.76 5.85
C LEU A 133 -9.28 3.19 6.30
N ARG A 134 -8.01 3.58 6.25
CA ARG A 134 -7.56 4.93 6.60
C ARG A 134 -6.67 5.46 5.50
N CYS A 135 -7.04 6.62 4.94
CA CYS A 135 -6.30 7.26 3.87
C CYS A 135 -5.30 8.26 4.44
N PHE A 136 -4.11 8.34 3.84
CA PHE A 136 -3.06 9.24 4.26
C PHE A 136 -2.40 9.92 3.06
N ARG A 137 -2.24 11.24 3.15
CA ARG A 137 -1.38 11.99 2.24
C ARG A 137 0.01 12.10 2.85
N ARG A 138 1.01 11.69 2.08
CA ARG A 138 2.41 11.90 2.44
C ARG A 138 2.86 13.26 1.93
N ALA A 139 3.42 14.08 2.81
CA ALA A 139 4.03 15.37 2.48
C ALA A 139 5.47 15.22 1.99
#